data_AF-A0A9Q0RTT9-F1
#
_entry.id   AF-A0A9Q0RTT9-F1
#
_cell.length_a   1.000
_cell.length_b   1.000
_cell.length_c   1.000
_cell.angle_alpha   90.00
_cell.angle_beta   90.00
_cell.angle_gamma   90.00
#
_symmetry.space_group_name_H-M   'P 1'
#
loop_
_entity.id
_entity.type
_entity.pdbx_description
1 polymer ?
#
loop_
_entity_poly.entity_id
_entity_poly.type
_entity_poly.pdbx_seq_one_letter_code
_entity_poly.pdbx_strand_id
1 'polypeptide(L)'
;MNSNCSPEYRKQVIAVCCQDDVHLFEQRFPSVWFTKFSHLDSGSYSRVFISKSCFTGKEYVTKMIKLHKRKVNKDIHSEDLKSKSKYQSSAEDKLLEEHYGNVFQEIVIVKCLSNMHITQCNINGHSFRVHCFPKIYQTGLVTGRIPFDKESIETSHEYVAICMEHCGISLRKAAKKLSLKQVASICYQLLLGMAAAEQLYEYEHRDLHLANILVRKTKSEKLNFVFQSSQYQVQTYGIRAFIIDNTFARMRLGNQIYYTRLSDKLERKWLQSLDDDKRKELTEQDMIYVRMHNAARDNWSQWLKRTNLYWLNHIVVQLINHKQILPQADKDQSTFIELKYLENCLTNYESLYEVVQNIFNLSQVL
;
A
#
# COMPACT_ATOMS: atom_id res chain seq x y z
N MET A 1 11.62 -23.97 5.57
CA MET A 1 11.73 -23.53 6.98
C MET A 1 11.06 -22.16 7.11
N ASN A 2 9.83 -22.10 7.62
CA ASN A 2 9.09 -20.85 7.81
C ASN A 2 9.59 -20.11 9.05
N SER A 3 10.60 -19.25 8.90
CA SER A 3 11.18 -18.45 9.99
C SER A 3 10.49 -17.10 10.23
N ASN A 4 9.38 -16.80 9.56
CA ASN A 4 8.69 -15.51 9.66
C ASN A 4 7.99 -15.24 11.01
N CYS A 5 7.93 -16.26 11.89
CA CYS A 5 7.42 -16.15 13.26
C CYS A 5 8.54 -16.23 14.31
N SER A 6 9.78 -15.89 13.95
CA SER A 6 10.92 -15.97 14.86
C SER A 6 10.90 -14.85 15.92
N PRO A 7 11.43 -15.10 17.14
CA PRO A 7 11.65 -14.06 18.15
C PRO A 7 12.46 -12.86 17.63
N GLU A 8 13.28 -13.08 16.60
CA GLU A 8 14.10 -12.05 15.97
C GLU A 8 13.26 -10.99 15.26
N TYR A 9 12.28 -11.40 14.46
CA TYR A 9 11.42 -10.43 13.77
C TYR A 9 10.56 -9.62 14.74
N ARG A 10 10.14 -10.19 15.88
CA ARG A 10 9.44 -9.40 16.92
C ARG A 10 10.33 -8.29 17.47
N LYS A 11 11.60 -8.59 17.79
CA LYS A 11 12.57 -7.57 18.23
C LYS A 11 12.79 -6.51 17.16
N GLN A 12 12.88 -6.91 15.90
CA GLN A 12 13.00 -5.98 14.77
C GLN A 12 11.75 -5.09 14.61
N VAL A 13 10.54 -5.61 14.84
CA VAL A 13 9.31 -4.80 14.87
C VAL A 13 9.33 -3.77 16.00
N ILE A 14 9.77 -4.17 17.20
CA ILE A 14 9.93 -3.26 18.36
C ILE A 14 10.95 -2.15 18.03
N ALA A 15 12.13 -2.54 17.53
CA ALA A 15 13.20 -1.63 17.18
C ALA A 15 12.80 -0.64 16.07
N VAL A 16 12.20 -1.13 14.97
CA VAL A 16 11.75 -0.25 13.89
C VAL A 16 10.63 0.67 14.36
N CYS A 17 9.83 0.28 15.36
CA CYS A 17 8.82 1.15 15.98
C CYS A 17 9.38 2.16 16.99
N CYS A 18 10.69 2.13 17.26
CA CYS A 18 11.37 2.94 18.27
C CYS A 18 10.76 2.72 19.67
N GLN A 19 10.62 1.46 20.06
CA GLN A 19 10.15 1.05 21.38
C GLN A 19 11.20 0.17 22.06
N ASP A 20 11.16 0.11 23.39
CA ASP A 20 12.00 -0.79 24.18
C ASP A 20 11.31 -2.16 24.39
N ASP A 21 9.96 -2.18 24.43
CA ASP A 21 9.13 -3.39 24.44
C ASP A 21 7.75 -3.11 23.82
N VAL A 22 6.88 -4.13 23.79
CA VAL A 22 5.46 -3.97 23.50
C VAL A 22 4.81 -3.02 24.52
N HIS A 23 4.03 -2.06 24.03
CA HIS A 23 3.31 -1.12 24.90
C HIS A 23 1.81 -1.43 24.92
N LEU A 24 1.09 -0.93 25.92
CA LEU A 24 -0.37 -0.89 25.84
C LEU A 24 -0.79 0.08 24.73
N PHE A 25 -1.90 -0.23 24.03
CA PHE A 25 -2.43 0.64 22.98
C PHE A 25 -2.62 2.08 23.48
N GLU A 26 -3.16 2.27 24.68
CA GLU A 26 -3.40 3.58 25.30
C GLU A 26 -2.11 4.34 25.66
N GLN A 27 -1.00 3.65 25.92
CA GLN A 27 0.29 4.30 26.15
C GLN A 27 0.85 4.87 24.84
N ARG A 28 0.66 4.15 23.72
CA ARG A 28 1.13 4.58 22.40
C ARG A 28 0.17 5.60 21.77
N PHE A 29 -1.13 5.42 21.94
CA PHE A 29 -2.19 6.26 21.36
C PHE A 29 -3.10 6.80 22.47
N PRO A 30 -2.60 7.74 23.31
CA PRO A 30 -3.32 8.20 24.48
C PRO A 30 -4.51 9.09 24.12
N SER A 31 -5.58 9.01 24.92
CA SER A 31 -6.82 9.78 24.75
C SER A 31 -6.62 11.30 24.87
N VAL A 32 -5.55 11.74 25.52
CA VAL A 32 -5.15 13.16 25.55
C VAL A 32 -4.74 13.67 24.15
N TRP A 33 -4.26 12.79 23.26
CA TRP A 33 -3.81 13.18 21.91
C TRP A 33 -4.81 12.81 20.83
N PHE A 34 -5.52 11.70 21.00
CA PHE A 34 -6.45 11.16 20.01
C PHE A 34 -7.88 11.13 20.55
N THR A 35 -8.82 11.62 19.74
CA THR A 35 -10.24 11.36 19.98
C THR A 35 -10.54 9.88 19.89
N LYS A 36 -11.75 9.48 20.30
CA LYS A 36 -12.25 8.12 20.11
C LYS A 36 -12.02 7.63 18.68
N PHE A 37 -11.46 6.44 18.57
CA PHE A 37 -11.21 5.76 17.30
C PHE A 37 -12.53 5.17 16.77
N SER A 38 -12.87 5.51 15.54
CA SER A 38 -14.04 4.99 14.83
C SER A 38 -13.58 4.05 13.72
N HIS A 39 -14.29 2.95 13.51
CA HIS A 39 -14.00 2.04 12.40
C HIS A 39 -14.16 2.77 11.06
N LEU A 40 -13.20 2.54 10.15
CA LEU A 40 -13.16 3.15 8.82
C LEU A 40 -13.23 2.09 7.72
N ASP A 41 -12.42 1.03 7.84
CA ASP A 41 -12.36 -0.04 6.85
C ASP A 41 -11.79 -1.35 7.45
N SER A 42 -11.85 -2.43 6.68
CA SER A 42 -11.43 -3.77 7.09
C SER A 42 -10.71 -4.50 5.95
N GLY A 43 -9.59 -5.15 6.28
CA GLY A 43 -8.93 -6.13 5.41
C GLY A 43 -8.91 -7.51 6.06
N SER A 44 -8.29 -8.48 5.38
CA SER A 44 -8.20 -9.87 5.88
C SER A 44 -7.42 -9.98 7.20
N TYR A 45 -6.35 -9.20 7.36
CA TYR A 45 -5.44 -9.24 8.51
C TYR A 45 -5.48 -7.96 9.35
N SER A 46 -6.26 -6.96 8.92
CA SER A 46 -6.22 -5.63 9.54
C SER A 46 -7.59 -4.97 9.65
N ARG A 47 -7.69 -4.08 10.63
CA ARG A 47 -8.80 -3.12 10.76
C ARG A 47 -8.22 -1.72 10.68
N VAL A 48 -8.95 -0.81 10.05
CA VAL A 48 -8.53 0.57 9.84
C VAL A 48 -9.47 1.47 10.62
N PHE A 49 -8.89 2.38 11.41
CA PHE A 49 -9.63 3.32 12.24
C PHE A 49 -9.32 4.75 11.86
N ILE A 50 -10.28 5.64 12.06
CA ILE A 50 -10.10 7.08 11.98
C ILE A 50 -10.21 7.69 13.38
N SER A 51 -9.33 8.63 13.68
CA SER A 51 -9.36 9.47 14.89
C SER A 51 -8.93 10.89 14.54
N LYS A 52 -9.14 11.83 15.46
CA LYS A 52 -8.71 13.22 15.32
C LYS A 52 -7.70 13.56 16.41
N SER A 53 -6.77 14.46 16.13
CA SER A 53 -5.96 15.07 17.17
C SER A 53 -6.86 15.93 18.06
N CYS A 54 -6.78 15.73 19.38
CA CYS A 54 -7.50 16.56 20.36
C CYS A 54 -7.03 18.02 20.34
N PHE A 55 -5.81 18.30 19.87
CA PHE A 55 -5.21 19.63 19.84
C PHE A 55 -5.47 20.38 18.53
N THR A 56 -5.37 19.69 17.39
CA THR A 56 -5.43 20.33 16.06
C THR A 56 -6.71 20.06 15.30
N GLY A 57 -7.53 19.10 15.76
CA GLY A 57 -8.71 18.61 15.04
C GLY A 57 -8.38 17.83 13.75
N LYS A 58 -7.10 17.69 13.40
CA LYS A 58 -6.64 16.98 12.20
C LYS A 58 -6.98 15.50 12.28
N GLU A 59 -7.42 14.94 11.16
CA GLU A 59 -7.77 13.52 11.04
C GLU A 59 -6.54 12.64 10.76
N TYR A 60 -6.51 11.47 11.40
CA TYR A 60 -5.51 10.43 11.29
C TYR A 60 -6.17 9.09 11.03
N VAL A 61 -5.47 8.24 10.29
CA VAL A 61 -5.90 6.87 10.01
C VAL A 61 -4.91 5.92 10.67
N THR A 62 -5.40 4.92 11.40
CA THR A 62 -4.57 3.89 12.04
C THR A 62 -4.93 2.51 11.50
N LYS A 63 -4.01 1.89 10.74
CA LYS A 63 -4.10 0.49 10.33
C LYS A 63 -3.61 -0.39 11.47
N MET A 64 -4.47 -1.25 12.00
CA MET A 64 -4.19 -2.21 13.07
C MET A 64 -4.09 -3.61 12.46
N ILE A 65 -2.92 -4.22 12.50
CA ILE A 65 -2.65 -5.55 11.95
C ILE A 65 -2.56 -6.55 13.10
N LYS A 66 -3.36 -7.61 13.06
CA LYS A 66 -3.36 -8.66 14.08
C LYS A 66 -2.19 -9.62 13.85
N LEU A 67 -1.39 -9.87 14.88
CA LEU A 67 -0.25 -10.78 14.80
C LEU A 67 -0.59 -12.17 15.36
N HIS A 68 0.14 -13.18 14.89
CA HIS A 68 0.03 -14.54 15.43
C HIS A 68 0.28 -14.58 16.94
N LYS A 69 -0.58 -15.32 17.66
CA LYS A 69 -0.41 -15.55 19.11
C LYS A 69 0.98 -16.13 19.38
N ARG A 70 1.65 -15.60 20.40
CA ARG A 70 2.88 -16.19 20.93
C ARG A 70 2.54 -17.59 21.43
N LYS A 71 3.15 -18.63 20.84
CA LYS A 71 3.26 -19.92 21.53
C LYS A 71 4.21 -19.69 22.69
N VAL A 72 3.66 -19.38 23.86
CA VAL A 72 4.42 -19.57 25.10
C VAL A 72 4.76 -21.05 25.11
N ASN A 73 6.04 -21.40 25.24
CA ASN A 73 6.44 -22.77 25.53
C ASN A 73 5.69 -23.16 26.80
N LYS A 74 4.55 -23.83 26.64
CA LYS A 74 4.02 -24.66 27.71
C LYS A 74 4.96 -25.83 27.73
N ASP A 75 5.67 -25.97 28.84
CA ASP A 75 6.32 -27.22 29.18
C ASP A 75 5.35 -28.37 28.90
N ILE A 76 5.92 -29.45 28.38
CA ILE A 76 5.26 -30.70 28.06
C ILE A 76 4.63 -31.23 29.35
N HIS A 77 3.35 -30.92 29.58
CA HIS A 77 2.37 -31.72 30.32
C HIS A 77 1.02 -31.02 30.34
N SER A 78 0.24 -31.23 29.28
CA SER A 78 -1.22 -31.35 29.36
C SER A 78 -1.71 -31.83 27.99
N GLU A 79 -1.53 -33.13 27.72
CA GLU A 79 -2.60 -33.84 27.02
C GLU A 79 -3.86 -33.68 27.90
N ASP A 80 -5.00 -33.43 27.25
CA ASP A 80 -6.30 -33.09 27.85
C ASP A 80 -6.57 -31.60 28.05
N LEU A 81 -7.13 -31.00 26.99
CA LEU A 81 -8.30 -30.12 27.03
C LEU A 81 -8.79 -29.90 25.58
N LYS A 82 -9.09 -31.01 24.88
CA LYS A 82 -10.00 -30.98 23.72
C LYS A 82 -11.42 -31.13 24.24
N SER A 83 -12.03 -30.06 24.77
CA SER A 83 -13.49 -29.93 24.74
C SER A 83 -13.95 -28.52 25.07
N LYS A 84 -14.88 -28.03 24.23
CA LYS A 84 -15.86 -26.96 24.47
C LYS A 84 -15.36 -25.50 24.42
N SER A 85 -15.33 -24.96 23.20
CA SER A 85 -16.11 -23.76 22.90
C SER A 85 -16.70 -23.86 21.48
N LYS A 86 -17.89 -24.46 21.38
CA LYS A 86 -18.78 -24.22 20.25
C LYS A 86 -19.45 -22.87 20.51
N TYR A 87 -18.78 -21.79 20.12
CA TYR A 87 -19.44 -20.53 19.82
C TYR A 87 -19.26 -20.28 18.33
N GLN A 88 -20.36 -20.40 17.58
CA GLN A 88 -20.45 -19.92 16.21
C GLN A 88 -20.45 -18.39 16.26
N SER A 89 -19.27 -17.77 16.34
CA SER A 89 -19.13 -16.43 15.80
C SER A 89 -19.29 -16.55 14.28
N SER A 90 -20.16 -15.73 13.68
CA SER A 90 -20.29 -15.63 12.22
C SER A 90 -18.90 -15.56 11.58
N ALA A 91 -18.69 -16.33 10.51
CA ALA A 91 -17.39 -16.46 9.84
C ALA A 91 -16.82 -15.11 9.32
N GLU A 92 -17.61 -14.04 9.33
CA GLU A 92 -17.30 -12.73 8.77
C GLU A 92 -16.47 -11.81 9.70
N ASP A 93 -16.35 -12.12 11.00
CA ASP A 93 -15.65 -11.23 11.96
C ASP A 93 -14.28 -11.72 12.44
N LYS A 94 -13.83 -12.91 12.05
CA LYS A 94 -12.52 -13.44 12.48
C LYS A 94 -11.39 -12.91 11.59
N LEU A 95 -10.70 -11.87 12.07
CA LEU A 95 -9.45 -11.39 11.47
C LEU A 95 -8.43 -12.53 11.41
N LEU A 96 -7.82 -12.71 10.23
CA LEU A 96 -6.64 -13.56 10.09
C LEU A 96 -5.45 -12.92 10.83
N GLU A 97 -4.49 -13.77 11.18
CA GLU A 97 -3.26 -13.36 11.84
C GLU A 97 -2.13 -13.26 10.81
N GLU A 98 -1.25 -12.28 10.97
CA GLU A 98 -0.08 -12.08 10.12
C GLU A 98 1.23 -12.30 10.90
N HIS A 99 2.30 -12.59 10.17
CA HIS A 99 3.61 -12.86 10.75
C HIS A 99 4.41 -11.58 11.00
N TYR A 100 5.17 -11.54 12.11
CA TYR A 100 6.07 -10.43 12.44
C TYR A 100 7.03 -10.10 11.28
N GLY A 101 7.54 -11.11 10.59
CA GLY A 101 8.39 -10.91 9.42
C GLY A 101 7.73 -10.05 8.36
N ASN A 102 6.52 -10.41 7.91
CA ASN A 102 5.80 -9.67 6.87
C ASN A 102 5.46 -8.24 7.31
N VAL A 103 5.02 -8.06 8.56
CA VAL A 103 4.69 -6.73 9.07
C VAL A 103 5.93 -5.86 9.27
N PHE A 104 7.06 -6.43 9.66
CA PHE A 104 8.34 -5.73 9.71
C PHE A 104 8.71 -5.17 8.34
N GLN A 105 8.61 -5.98 7.28
CA GLN A 105 8.86 -5.52 5.91
C GLN A 105 7.95 -4.32 5.57
N GLU A 106 6.64 -4.44 5.84
CA GLU A 106 5.67 -3.36 5.56
C GLU A 106 6.02 -2.07 6.31
N ILE A 107 6.37 -2.14 7.61
CA ILE A 107 6.72 -0.95 8.41
C ILE A 107 7.93 -0.22 7.83
N VAL A 108 8.98 -0.97 7.46
CA VAL A 108 10.20 -0.35 6.90
C VAL A 108 9.86 0.33 5.57
N ILE A 109 9.10 -0.35 4.70
CA ILE A 109 8.67 0.20 3.41
C ILE A 109 7.87 1.49 3.58
N VAL A 110 6.82 1.50 4.41
CA VAL A 110 5.97 2.69 4.56
C VAL A 110 6.72 3.87 5.17
N LYS A 111 7.71 3.63 6.04
CA LYS A 111 8.57 4.69 6.60
C LYS A 111 9.47 5.29 5.54
N CYS A 112 10.13 4.47 4.71
CA CYS A 112 10.96 4.95 3.60
C CYS A 112 10.15 5.78 2.59
N LEU A 113 8.96 5.30 2.20
CA LEU A 113 8.07 6.02 1.27
C LEU A 113 7.55 7.32 1.87
N SER A 114 7.18 7.33 3.16
CA SER A 114 6.79 8.57 3.87
C SER A 114 7.91 9.60 3.94
N ASN A 115 9.17 9.17 4.02
CA ASN A 115 10.30 10.08 4.03
C ASN A 115 10.56 10.75 2.67
N MET A 116 9.92 10.31 1.59
CA MET A 116 10.07 10.94 0.27
C MET A 116 9.35 12.30 0.13
N HIS A 117 8.60 12.74 1.16
CA HIS A 117 8.05 14.11 1.21
C HIS A 117 9.15 15.17 1.40
N ILE A 118 10.30 14.78 1.93
CA ILE A 118 11.53 15.58 1.92
C ILE A 118 12.44 15.06 0.80
N THR A 119 13.35 15.90 0.33
CA THR A 119 14.27 15.53 -0.74
C THR A 119 15.19 14.39 -0.28
N GLN A 120 15.16 13.28 -1.01
CA GLN A 120 16.03 12.11 -0.85
C GLN A 120 17.03 12.08 -2.00
N CYS A 121 18.21 11.51 -1.77
CA CYS A 121 19.20 11.31 -2.83
C CYS A 121 19.52 9.81 -2.98
N ASN A 122 19.68 9.35 -4.21
CA ASN A 122 20.22 8.01 -4.45
C ASN A 122 21.77 8.02 -4.39
N ILE A 123 22.36 6.83 -4.56
CA ILE A 123 23.82 6.63 -4.55
C ILE A 123 24.57 7.41 -5.64
N ASN A 124 23.89 7.81 -6.72
CA ASN A 124 24.45 8.58 -7.82
C ASN A 124 24.33 10.10 -7.59
N GLY A 125 23.85 10.54 -6.42
CA GLY A 125 23.65 11.96 -6.10
C GLY A 125 22.40 12.59 -6.73
N HIS A 126 21.56 11.81 -7.40
CA HIS A 126 20.31 12.30 -7.97
C HIS A 126 19.25 12.48 -6.89
N SER A 127 18.59 13.64 -6.90
CA SER A 127 17.60 14.00 -5.89
C SER A 127 16.17 13.68 -6.33
N PHE A 128 15.33 13.33 -5.36
CA PHE A 128 13.95 12.89 -5.55
C PHE A 128 13.07 13.42 -4.43
N ARG A 129 11.86 13.87 -4.75
CA ARG A 129 10.85 14.31 -3.77
C ARG A 129 9.47 14.11 -4.35
N VAL A 130 8.60 13.42 -3.62
CA VAL A 130 7.23 13.10 -4.06
C VAL A 130 6.21 13.33 -2.97
N HIS A 131 4.93 13.27 -3.35
CA HIS A 131 3.81 13.64 -2.48
C HIS A 131 2.66 12.63 -2.48
N CYS A 132 2.88 11.46 -3.08
CA CYS A 132 1.90 10.42 -3.36
C CYS A 132 1.88 9.29 -2.32
N PHE A 133 2.62 9.38 -1.22
CA PHE A 133 2.58 8.39 -0.14
C PHE A 133 2.02 9.03 1.13
N PRO A 134 1.26 8.32 1.97
CA PRO A 134 0.84 8.85 3.26
C PRO A 134 2.04 9.22 4.13
N LYS A 135 1.95 10.34 4.85
CA LYS A 135 2.88 10.60 5.95
C LYS A 135 2.58 9.63 7.10
N ILE A 136 3.60 8.92 7.56
CA ILE A 136 3.54 8.10 8.78
C ILE A 136 3.88 8.99 9.96
N TYR A 137 2.97 9.06 10.94
CA TYR A 137 3.17 9.84 12.16
C TYR A 137 3.66 8.98 13.31
N GLN A 138 3.16 7.74 13.39
CA GLN A 138 3.48 6.88 14.51
C GLN A 138 3.29 5.41 14.15
N THR A 139 4.21 4.57 14.59
CA THR A 139 4.07 3.12 14.53
C THR A 139 4.22 2.53 15.93
N GLY A 140 3.62 1.38 16.19
CA GLY A 140 3.89 0.66 17.42
C GLY A 140 3.46 -0.80 17.40
N LEU A 141 4.25 -1.64 18.05
CA LEU A 141 3.80 -2.93 18.56
C LEU A 141 3.03 -2.69 19.86
N VAL A 142 1.75 -3.07 19.86
CA VAL A 142 0.82 -2.76 20.94
C VAL A 142 0.02 -3.98 21.38
N THR A 143 -0.43 -3.98 22.62
CA THR A 143 -1.34 -4.97 23.21
C THR A 143 -2.40 -4.31 24.09
N GLY A 144 -3.21 -5.11 24.76
CA GLY A 144 -4.30 -4.65 25.63
C GLY A 144 -5.56 -4.27 24.87
N ARG A 145 -6.36 -3.36 25.45
CA ARG A 145 -7.67 -2.99 24.91
C ARG A 145 -7.53 -2.14 23.65
N ILE A 146 -7.79 -2.75 22.51
CA ILE A 146 -7.80 -2.10 21.20
C ILE A 146 -9.22 -1.61 20.82
N PRO A 147 -9.36 -0.63 19.90
CA PRO A 147 -10.65 -0.01 19.56
C PRO A 147 -11.76 -0.94 19.00
N PHE A 148 -11.46 -2.21 18.74
CA PHE A 148 -12.38 -3.18 18.15
C PHE A 148 -12.77 -4.34 19.07
N ASP A 149 -12.16 -4.49 20.25
CA ASP A 149 -12.59 -5.50 21.23
C ASP A 149 -13.90 -5.03 21.89
N LYS A 150 -15.03 -5.39 21.27
CA LYS A 150 -16.35 -5.32 21.91
C LYS A 150 -16.59 -6.47 22.88
N GLU A 151 -15.85 -7.57 22.75
CA GLU A 151 -16.04 -8.77 23.56
C GLU A 151 -14.68 -9.37 23.97
N SER A 152 -14.50 -9.48 25.28
CA SER A 152 -13.37 -10.11 25.99
C SER A 152 -12.02 -9.39 25.94
N ILE A 153 -11.47 -9.16 27.14
CA ILE A 153 -10.10 -8.74 27.43
C ILE A 153 -9.19 -9.95 27.13
N GLU A 154 -9.12 -10.44 25.89
CA GLU A 154 -8.06 -11.39 25.52
C GLU A 154 -6.76 -10.60 25.32
N THR A 155 -6.14 -10.20 26.43
CA THR A 155 -4.84 -9.50 26.58
C THR A 155 -3.63 -10.26 26.01
N SER A 156 -3.84 -11.33 25.26
CA SER A 156 -2.78 -12.22 24.77
C SER A 156 -2.31 -11.93 23.34
N HIS A 157 -3.02 -11.10 22.58
CA HIS A 157 -2.63 -10.77 21.21
C HIS A 157 -1.78 -9.50 21.16
N GLU A 158 -0.82 -9.50 20.23
CA GLU A 158 -0.08 -8.31 19.83
C GLU A 158 -0.62 -7.82 18.47
N TYR A 159 -0.53 -6.51 18.28
CA TYR A 159 -0.94 -5.84 17.06
C TYR A 159 0.15 -4.86 16.64
N VAL A 160 0.30 -4.66 15.34
CA VAL A 160 1.02 -3.50 14.83
C VAL A 160 0.03 -2.41 14.48
N ALA A 161 0.24 -1.24 15.05
CA ALA A 161 -0.48 -0.02 14.72
C ALA A 161 0.38 0.86 13.81
N ILE A 162 -0.13 1.24 12.65
CA ILE A 162 0.49 2.20 11.73
C ILE A 162 -0.45 3.41 11.60
N CYS A 163 -0.12 4.50 12.28
CA CYS A 163 -0.86 5.76 12.25
C CYS A 163 -0.28 6.69 11.18
N MET A 164 -1.15 7.09 10.25
CA MET A 164 -0.81 7.78 9.02
C MET A 164 -1.81 8.90 8.69
N GLU A 165 -1.44 9.69 7.70
CA GLU A 165 -2.28 10.76 7.16
C GLU A 165 -3.62 10.26 6.61
N HIS A 166 -4.71 10.95 6.94
CA HIS A 166 -5.99 10.74 6.28
C HIS A 166 -5.93 11.25 4.82
N CYS A 167 -5.86 10.31 3.88
CA CYS A 167 -5.66 10.57 2.46
C CYS A 167 -6.97 10.61 1.64
N GLY A 168 -8.13 10.58 2.31
CA GLY A 168 -9.46 10.66 1.70
C GLY A 168 -10.07 9.29 1.40
N ILE A 169 -10.81 9.22 0.29
CA ILE A 169 -11.57 8.03 -0.09
C ILE A 169 -10.84 7.23 -1.16
N SER A 170 -11.15 5.94 -1.29
CA SER A 170 -10.54 5.14 -2.36
C SER A 170 -10.93 5.63 -3.76
N LEU A 171 -9.99 5.53 -4.69
CA LEU A 171 -10.17 5.90 -6.09
C LEU A 171 -11.29 5.07 -6.72
N ARG A 172 -11.44 3.80 -6.31
CA ARG A 172 -12.60 2.96 -6.67
C ARG A 172 -13.94 3.65 -6.36
N LYS A 173 -14.07 4.26 -5.18
CA LYS A 173 -15.28 5.01 -4.78
C LYS A 173 -15.38 6.35 -5.53
N ALA A 174 -14.26 7.03 -5.72
CA ALA A 174 -14.20 8.35 -6.35
C ALA A 174 -14.39 8.34 -7.88
N ALA A 175 -14.04 7.25 -8.58
CA ALA A 175 -13.99 7.16 -10.04
C ALA A 175 -15.30 7.58 -10.74
N LYS A 176 -16.44 7.41 -10.07
CA LYS A 176 -17.77 7.82 -10.55
C LYS A 176 -17.97 9.33 -10.67
N LYS A 177 -17.08 10.15 -10.09
CA LYS A 177 -17.24 11.61 -9.98
C LYS A 177 -16.05 12.38 -10.55
N LEU A 178 -15.09 11.70 -11.17
CA LEU A 178 -13.90 12.34 -11.71
C LEU A 178 -14.18 12.97 -13.07
N SER A 179 -13.52 14.10 -13.33
CA SER A 179 -13.36 14.60 -14.70
C SER A 179 -12.18 13.93 -15.40
N LEU A 180 -12.14 13.97 -16.73
CA LEU A 180 -11.03 13.45 -17.51
C LEU A 180 -9.67 14.10 -17.13
N LYS A 181 -9.67 15.42 -16.89
CA LYS A 181 -8.48 16.15 -16.39
C LYS A 181 -8.03 15.69 -15.01
N GLN A 182 -8.97 15.35 -14.12
CA GLN A 182 -8.63 14.77 -12.82
C GLN A 182 -8.04 13.36 -12.96
N VAL A 183 -8.52 12.57 -13.92
CA VAL A 183 -7.94 11.25 -14.23
C VAL A 183 -6.48 11.42 -14.70
N ALA A 184 -6.21 12.31 -15.67
CA ALA A 184 -4.85 12.60 -16.12
C ALA A 184 -3.94 13.03 -14.96
N SER A 185 -4.39 14.00 -14.15
CA SER A 185 -3.67 14.45 -12.96
C SER A 185 -3.33 13.31 -12.00
N ILE A 186 -4.28 12.41 -11.70
CA ILE A 186 -4.05 11.26 -10.84
C ILE A 186 -2.98 10.34 -11.46
N CYS A 187 -3.10 10.01 -12.74
CA CYS A 187 -2.15 9.13 -13.44
C CYS A 187 -0.72 9.70 -13.40
N TYR A 188 -0.53 11.00 -13.61
CA TYR A 188 0.79 11.63 -13.53
C TYR A 188 1.35 11.71 -12.10
N GLN A 189 0.50 11.97 -11.10
CA GLN A 189 0.91 11.92 -9.69
C GLN A 189 1.41 10.51 -9.31
N LEU A 190 0.72 9.47 -9.78
CA LEU A 190 1.11 8.07 -9.55
C LEU A 190 2.38 7.71 -10.32
N LEU A 191 2.50 8.10 -11.59
CA LEU A 191 3.67 7.84 -12.44
C LEU A 191 4.96 8.40 -11.79
N LEU A 192 4.98 9.71 -11.51
CA LEU A 192 6.16 10.37 -10.91
C LEU A 192 6.47 9.80 -9.52
N GLY A 193 5.42 9.53 -8.75
CA GLY A 193 5.50 8.93 -7.42
C GLY A 193 6.19 7.57 -7.40
N MET A 194 5.66 6.65 -8.19
CA MET A 194 6.18 5.29 -8.30
C MET A 194 7.54 5.26 -8.99
N ALA A 195 7.75 6.03 -10.05
CA ALA A 195 9.04 6.09 -10.73
C ALA A 195 10.15 6.58 -9.77
N ALA A 196 9.88 7.59 -8.93
CA ALA A 196 10.87 8.06 -7.97
C ALA A 196 11.19 6.98 -6.92
N ALA A 197 10.18 6.28 -6.40
CA ALA A 197 10.38 5.18 -5.45
C ALA A 197 11.13 4.01 -6.09
N GLU A 198 10.85 3.71 -7.37
CA GLU A 198 11.57 2.74 -8.18
C GLU A 198 13.06 3.11 -8.31
N GLN A 199 13.39 4.38 -8.53
CA GLN A 199 14.77 4.85 -8.67
C GLN A 199 15.54 4.96 -7.34
N LEU A 200 14.86 5.28 -6.24
CA LEU A 200 15.50 5.37 -4.91
C LEU A 200 15.68 4.00 -4.27
N TYR A 201 14.66 3.15 -4.35
CA TYR A 201 14.53 1.96 -3.52
C TYR A 201 14.25 0.70 -4.33
N GLU A 202 14.37 0.73 -5.66
CA GLU A 202 13.95 -0.38 -6.52
C GLU A 202 12.53 -0.88 -6.16
N TYR A 203 11.65 0.06 -5.82
CA TYR A 203 10.34 -0.20 -5.27
C TYR A 203 9.42 -0.87 -6.27
N GLU A 204 8.66 -1.86 -5.80
CA GLU A 204 7.53 -2.46 -6.49
C GLU A 204 6.33 -2.51 -5.53
N HIS A 205 5.15 -2.07 -5.96
CA HIS A 205 3.96 -2.16 -5.09
C HIS A 205 3.33 -3.56 -5.07
N ARG A 206 3.28 -4.21 -6.25
CA ARG A 206 2.73 -5.56 -6.48
C ARG A 206 1.25 -5.80 -6.11
N ASP A 207 0.50 -4.76 -5.76
CA ASP A 207 -0.94 -4.84 -5.45
C ASP A 207 -1.68 -3.52 -5.64
N LEU A 208 -1.28 -2.72 -6.64
CA LEU A 208 -1.81 -1.36 -6.80
C LEU A 208 -3.12 -1.34 -7.60
N HIS A 209 -4.19 -1.87 -7.01
CA HIS A 209 -5.55 -1.76 -7.56
C HIS A 209 -6.25 -0.46 -7.10
N LEU A 210 -7.36 -0.06 -7.74
CA LEU A 210 -8.06 1.21 -7.43
C LEU A 210 -8.50 1.39 -5.96
N ALA A 211 -8.59 0.33 -5.16
CA ALA A 211 -8.87 0.45 -3.72
C ALA A 211 -7.63 0.84 -2.88
N ASN A 212 -6.42 0.61 -3.40
CA ASN A 212 -5.12 0.94 -2.78
C ASN A 212 -4.59 2.31 -3.24
N ILE A 213 -5.43 3.06 -3.95
CA ILE A 213 -5.19 4.47 -4.24
C ILE A 213 -6.27 5.26 -3.52
N LEU A 214 -5.87 6.18 -2.66
CA LEU A 214 -6.77 7.15 -2.03
C LEU A 214 -6.69 8.49 -2.76
N VAL A 215 -7.80 9.21 -2.78
CA VAL A 215 -7.88 10.56 -3.29
C VAL A 215 -8.61 11.49 -2.34
N ARG A 216 -8.14 12.74 -2.28
CA ARG A 216 -8.82 13.82 -1.56
C ARG A 216 -8.74 15.13 -2.32
N LYS A 217 -9.67 16.03 -1.99
CA LYS A 217 -9.67 17.39 -2.50
C LYS A 217 -8.45 18.16 -2.02
N THR A 218 -7.96 19.08 -2.84
CA THR A 218 -6.87 20.00 -2.50
C THR A 218 -7.17 21.40 -3.01
N LYS A 219 -6.67 22.41 -2.30
CA LYS A 219 -6.67 23.81 -2.74
C LYS A 219 -5.43 24.15 -3.58
N SER A 220 -4.36 23.37 -3.48
CA SER A 220 -3.15 23.58 -4.28
C SER A 220 -3.44 23.31 -5.75
N GLU A 221 -3.20 24.29 -6.62
CA GLU A 221 -3.40 24.17 -8.06
C GLU A 221 -2.41 23.21 -8.71
N LYS A 222 -1.16 23.20 -8.23
CA LYS A 222 -0.08 22.32 -8.72
C LYS A 222 0.60 21.58 -7.58
N LEU A 223 1.19 20.43 -7.90
CA LEU A 223 2.13 19.70 -7.04
C LEU A 223 3.52 19.68 -7.69
N ASN A 224 4.55 19.93 -6.88
CA ASN A 224 5.94 19.95 -7.33
C ASN A 224 6.63 18.64 -6.95
N PHE A 225 7.07 17.88 -7.94
CA PHE A 225 7.89 16.69 -7.78
C PHE A 225 9.34 17.02 -8.11
N VAL A 226 10.27 16.32 -7.47
CA VAL A 226 11.67 16.28 -7.90
C VAL A 226 11.97 14.86 -8.34
N PHE A 227 12.52 14.69 -9.54
CA PHE A 227 12.88 13.40 -10.08
C PHE A 227 14.19 13.53 -10.83
N GLN A 228 15.20 12.76 -10.42
CA GLN A 228 16.58 12.91 -10.90
C GLN A 228 17.09 14.35 -10.93
N SER A 229 16.87 15.08 -9.84
CA SER A 229 17.23 16.49 -9.68
C SER A 229 16.50 17.49 -10.58
N SER A 230 15.62 17.03 -11.47
CA SER A 230 14.73 17.87 -12.27
C SER A 230 13.40 18.12 -11.53
N GLN A 231 12.84 19.31 -11.69
CA GLN A 231 11.54 19.68 -11.12
C GLN A 231 10.42 19.43 -12.11
N TYR A 232 9.34 18.78 -11.65
CA TYR A 232 8.15 18.50 -12.44
C TYR A 232 6.92 19.06 -11.73
N GLN A 233 6.02 19.68 -12.47
CA GLN A 233 4.77 20.21 -11.92
C GLN A 233 3.58 19.44 -12.50
N VAL A 234 2.69 18.95 -11.64
CA VAL A 234 1.43 18.33 -12.06
C VAL A 234 0.27 19.22 -11.64
N GLN A 235 -0.56 19.62 -12.60
CA GLN A 235 -1.81 20.33 -12.32
C GLN A 235 -2.77 19.41 -11.57
N THR A 236 -3.27 19.83 -10.41
CA THR A 236 -4.06 18.96 -9.53
C THR A 236 -5.50 18.82 -10.00
N TYR A 237 -6.06 19.85 -10.65
CA TYR A 237 -7.51 19.98 -10.87
C TYR A 237 -8.32 19.73 -9.58
N GLY A 238 -7.78 20.22 -8.47
CA GLY A 238 -8.39 20.12 -7.15
C GLY A 238 -8.31 18.72 -6.51
N ILE A 239 -7.53 17.77 -7.05
CA ILE A 239 -7.40 16.41 -6.50
C ILE A 239 -5.93 15.99 -6.24
N ARG A 240 -5.71 15.26 -5.14
CA ARG A 240 -4.43 14.61 -4.81
C ARG A 240 -4.62 13.10 -4.72
N ALA A 241 -3.65 12.35 -5.23
CA ALA A 241 -3.62 10.90 -5.16
C ALA A 241 -2.56 10.39 -4.18
N PHE A 242 -2.88 9.29 -3.49
CA PHE A 242 -2.01 8.64 -2.51
C PHE A 242 -2.04 7.13 -2.68
N ILE A 243 -0.86 6.51 -2.71
CA ILE A 243 -0.63 5.08 -2.79
C ILE A 243 -0.56 4.51 -1.37
N ILE A 244 -1.38 3.51 -1.07
CA ILE A 244 -1.47 2.88 0.24
C ILE A 244 -1.34 1.36 0.14
N ASP A 245 -1.21 0.71 1.29
CA ASP A 245 -1.14 -0.75 1.44
C ASP A 245 0.08 -1.40 0.78
N ASN A 246 1.17 -1.49 1.54
CA ASN A 246 2.43 -2.06 1.09
C ASN A 246 2.59 -3.53 1.50
N THR A 247 1.47 -4.23 1.78
CA THR A 247 1.50 -5.63 2.24
C THR A 247 2.23 -6.55 1.25
N PHE A 248 2.14 -6.28 -0.06
CA PHE A 248 2.78 -7.09 -1.12
C PHE A 248 4.06 -6.46 -1.67
N ALA A 249 4.43 -5.28 -1.18
CA ALA A 249 5.48 -4.49 -1.78
C ALA A 249 6.87 -5.12 -1.63
N ARG A 250 7.79 -4.64 -2.46
CA ARG A 250 9.21 -4.97 -2.40
C ARG A 250 10.04 -3.69 -2.54
N MET A 251 11.12 -3.58 -1.79
CA MET A 251 12.12 -2.52 -1.98
C MET A 251 13.50 -2.97 -1.53
N ARG A 252 14.52 -2.21 -1.91
CA ARG A 252 15.90 -2.30 -1.43
C ARG A 252 16.26 -1.05 -0.65
N LEU A 253 16.86 -1.22 0.53
CA LEU A 253 17.47 -0.15 1.31
C LEU A 253 18.91 -0.56 1.66
N GLY A 254 19.88 0.15 1.08
CA GLY A 254 21.28 -0.28 1.12
C GLY A 254 21.45 -1.68 0.51
N ASN A 255 22.03 -2.60 1.29
CA ASN A 255 22.24 -3.98 0.86
C ASN A 255 21.10 -4.93 1.28
N GLN A 256 20.04 -4.44 1.92
CA GLN A 256 18.93 -5.25 2.39
C GLN A 256 17.72 -5.13 1.46
N ILE A 257 17.03 -6.24 1.23
CA ILE A 257 15.81 -6.31 0.42
C ILE A 257 14.64 -6.63 1.36
N TYR A 258 13.63 -5.78 1.33
CA TYR A 258 12.40 -5.92 2.11
C TYR A 258 11.29 -6.33 1.17
N TYR A 259 10.66 -7.49 1.39
CA TYR A 259 9.62 -8.00 0.50
C TYR A 259 8.73 -9.05 1.19
N THR A 260 7.49 -9.17 0.71
CA THR A 260 6.61 -10.28 1.06
C THR A 260 6.73 -11.38 0.01
N ARG A 261 6.91 -12.65 0.44
CA ARG A 261 6.81 -13.80 -0.47
C ARG A 261 5.34 -14.05 -0.80
N LEU A 262 4.99 -14.06 -2.09
CA LEU A 262 3.60 -14.12 -2.54
C LEU A 262 3.19 -15.45 -3.15
N SER A 263 4.09 -16.42 -3.29
CA SER A 263 3.80 -17.71 -3.94
C SER A 263 2.57 -18.39 -3.33
N ASP A 264 2.58 -18.65 -2.02
CA ASP A 264 1.44 -19.27 -1.33
C ASP A 264 0.16 -18.40 -1.41
N LYS A 265 0.31 -17.07 -1.44
CA LYS A 265 -0.84 -16.14 -1.52
C LYS A 265 -1.47 -16.11 -2.91
N LEU A 266 -0.70 -16.39 -3.97
CA LEU A 266 -1.11 -16.27 -5.37
C LEU A 266 -1.25 -17.62 -6.10
N GLU A 267 -0.79 -18.72 -5.51
CA GLU A 267 -0.76 -20.07 -6.09
C GLU A 267 -2.12 -20.48 -6.66
N ARG A 268 -3.20 -20.27 -5.90
CA ARG A 268 -4.55 -20.64 -6.35
C ARG A 268 -4.93 -19.95 -7.66
N LYS A 269 -4.67 -18.65 -7.78
CA LYS A 269 -4.98 -17.87 -8.98
C LYS A 269 -4.11 -18.30 -10.16
N TRP A 270 -2.84 -18.60 -9.87
CA TRP A 270 -1.92 -19.16 -10.85
C TRP A 270 -2.39 -20.53 -11.37
N LEU A 271 -2.74 -21.47 -10.49
CA LEU A 271 -3.28 -22.78 -10.88
C LEU A 271 -4.58 -22.65 -11.69
N GLN A 272 -5.50 -21.76 -11.29
CA GLN A 272 -6.72 -21.46 -12.06
C GLN A 272 -6.41 -20.95 -13.47
N SER A 273 -5.31 -20.20 -13.65
CA SER A 273 -4.93 -19.67 -14.96
C SER A 273 -4.38 -20.72 -15.94
N LEU A 274 -3.99 -21.90 -15.43
CA LEU A 274 -3.49 -23.03 -16.25
C LEU A 274 -4.62 -23.91 -16.79
N ASP A 275 -5.86 -23.70 -16.32
CA ASP A 275 -7.06 -24.44 -16.71
C ASP A 275 -7.94 -23.50 -17.55
N ASP A 276 -8.19 -23.84 -18.82
CA ASP A 276 -8.86 -22.96 -19.77
C ASP A 276 -10.29 -22.58 -19.37
N ASP A 277 -11.00 -23.44 -18.63
CA ASP A 277 -12.35 -23.16 -18.18
C ASP A 277 -12.33 -22.25 -16.95
N LYS A 278 -11.46 -22.54 -15.98
CA LYS A 278 -11.30 -21.68 -14.79
C LYS A 278 -10.67 -20.34 -15.10
N ARG A 279 -9.82 -20.26 -16.13
CA ARG A 279 -9.17 -19.02 -16.56
C ARG A 279 -10.19 -17.94 -16.95
N LYS A 280 -11.34 -18.32 -17.50
CA LYS A 280 -12.42 -17.37 -17.88
C LYS A 280 -13.05 -16.68 -16.68
N GLU A 281 -12.90 -17.22 -15.47
CA GLU A 281 -13.39 -16.64 -14.22
C GLU A 281 -12.43 -15.60 -13.62
N LEU A 282 -11.18 -15.54 -14.11
CA LEU A 282 -10.17 -14.62 -13.60
C LEU A 282 -10.44 -13.19 -14.05
N THR A 283 -10.35 -12.26 -13.12
CA THR A 283 -10.44 -10.84 -13.44
C THR A 283 -9.14 -10.33 -14.06
N GLU A 284 -9.17 -9.15 -14.68
CA GLU A 284 -7.95 -8.47 -15.16
C GLU A 284 -6.93 -8.24 -14.03
N GLN A 285 -7.40 -7.97 -12.81
CA GLN A 285 -6.55 -7.87 -11.62
C GLN A 285 -5.88 -9.22 -11.31
N ASP A 286 -6.63 -10.33 -11.45
CA ASP A 286 -6.09 -11.67 -11.26
C ASP A 286 -5.03 -12.04 -12.29
N MET A 287 -5.23 -11.64 -13.54
CA MET A 287 -4.25 -11.85 -14.60
C MET A 287 -2.94 -11.10 -14.34
N ILE A 288 -2.96 -9.95 -13.66
CA ILE A 288 -1.72 -9.26 -13.25
C ILE A 288 -0.99 -10.07 -12.17
N TYR A 289 -1.69 -10.62 -11.18
CA TYR A 289 -1.07 -11.50 -10.19
C TYR A 289 -0.43 -12.73 -10.84
N VAL A 290 -1.10 -13.34 -11.81
CA VAL A 290 -0.57 -14.48 -12.58
C VAL A 290 0.71 -14.08 -13.33
N ARG A 291 0.72 -12.92 -14.01
CA ARG A 291 1.92 -12.40 -14.71
C ARG A 291 3.08 -12.18 -13.75
N MET A 292 2.82 -11.58 -12.57
CA MET A 292 3.87 -11.38 -11.56
C MET A 292 4.39 -12.71 -11.00
N HIS A 293 3.50 -13.67 -10.73
CA HIS A 293 3.87 -15.00 -10.25
C HIS A 293 4.79 -15.72 -11.25
N ASN A 294 4.42 -15.72 -12.54
CA ASN A 294 5.23 -16.29 -13.62
C ASN A 294 6.60 -15.61 -13.76
N ALA A 295 6.66 -14.28 -13.61
CA ALA A 295 7.91 -13.53 -13.68
C ALA A 295 8.82 -13.80 -12.48
N ALA A 296 8.24 -13.90 -11.28
CA ALA A 296 9.00 -14.12 -10.04
C ALA A 296 9.61 -15.52 -9.96
N ARG A 297 8.94 -16.56 -10.48
CA ARG A 297 9.37 -17.96 -10.35
C ARG A 297 9.74 -18.30 -8.90
N ASP A 298 8.88 -17.88 -7.97
CA ASP A 298 9.05 -17.96 -6.51
C ASP A 298 10.20 -17.11 -5.90
N ASN A 299 11.04 -16.47 -6.72
CA ASN A 299 12.03 -15.50 -6.26
C ASN A 299 11.46 -14.07 -6.14
N TRP A 300 10.59 -13.86 -5.15
CA TRP A 300 9.98 -12.55 -4.89
C TRP A 300 10.95 -11.48 -4.35
N SER A 301 12.19 -11.83 -4.03
CA SER A 301 13.23 -10.86 -3.64
C SER A 301 13.79 -10.08 -4.83
N GLN A 302 13.72 -10.67 -6.03
CA GLN A 302 14.18 -10.07 -7.27
C GLN A 302 13.46 -8.75 -7.54
N TRP A 303 14.19 -7.81 -8.14
CA TRP A 303 13.59 -6.58 -8.68
C TRP A 303 12.98 -6.85 -10.05
N LEU A 304 11.66 -6.80 -10.12
CA LEU A 304 10.85 -7.02 -11.31
C LEU A 304 10.15 -5.72 -11.69
N LYS A 305 10.91 -4.71 -12.14
CA LYS A 305 10.43 -3.36 -12.48
C LYS A 305 9.13 -3.30 -13.32
N ARG A 306 8.91 -4.28 -14.22
CA ARG A 306 7.67 -4.37 -15.03
C ARG A 306 6.39 -4.55 -14.21
N THR A 307 6.45 -5.02 -12.96
CA THR A 307 5.25 -5.16 -12.13
C THR A 307 4.56 -3.81 -11.90
N ASN A 308 5.32 -2.72 -11.73
CA ASN A 308 4.78 -1.38 -11.60
C ASN A 308 4.07 -0.91 -12.88
N LEU A 309 4.64 -1.22 -14.06
CA LEU A 309 4.04 -0.92 -15.35
C LEU A 309 2.70 -1.64 -15.53
N TYR A 310 2.61 -2.93 -15.18
CA TYR A 310 1.37 -3.70 -15.27
C TYR A 310 0.25 -3.07 -14.43
N TRP A 311 0.55 -2.70 -13.19
CA TRP A 311 -0.43 -2.08 -12.31
C TRP A 311 -0.85 -0.69 -12.77
N LEU A 312 0.10 0.17 -13.12
CA LEU A 312 -0.23 1.54 -13.54
C LEU A 312 -0.98 1.54 -14.87
N ASN A 313 -0.61 0.67 -15.83
CA ASN A 313 -1.36 0.50 -17.06
C ASN A 313 -2.80 0.06 -16.76
N HIS A 314 -2.98 -0.93 -15.90
CA HIS A 314 -4.30 -1.41 -15.49
C HIS A 314 -5.17 -0.31 -14.88
N ILE A 315 -4.60 0.56 -14.05
CA ILE A 315 -5.31 1.72 -13.49
C ILE A 315 -5.71 2.70 -14.59
N VAL A 316 -4.79 3.06 -15.49
CA VAL A 316 -5.05 3.99 -16.60
C VAL A 316 -6.19 3.43 -17.46
N VAL A 317 -6.10 2.18 -17.88
CA VAL A 317 -7.11 1.49 -18.70
C VAL A 317 -8.47 1.45 -17.99
N GLN A 318 -8.51 1.14 -16.69
CA GLN A 318 -9.77 1.15 -15.94
C GLN A 318 -10.40 2.53 -15.83
N LEU A 319 -9.60 3.58 -15.64
CA LEU A 319 -10.10 4.94 -15.50
C LEU A 319 -10.60 5.51 -16.83
N ILE A 320 -9.84 5.36 -17.91
CA ILE A 320 -10.24 5.90 -19.23
C ILE A 320 -11.49 5.20 -19.77
N ASN A 321 -11.63 3.90 -19.51
CA ASN A 321 -12.79 3.11 -19.94
C ASN A 321 -13.95 3.15 -18.93
N HIS A 322 -13.82 3.93 -17.85
CA HIS A 322 -14.90 4.08 -16.90
C HIS A 322 -16.10 4.79 -17.55
N LYS A 323 -17.31 4.26 -17.36
CA LYS A 323 -18.56 4.76 -18.00
C LYS A 323 -18.87 6.24 -17.81
N GLN A 324 -18.31 6.88 -16.78
CA GLN A 324 -18.47 8.32 -16.52
C GLN A 324 -17.39 9.16 -17.20
N ILE A 325 -16.26 8.55 -17.57
CA ILE A 325 -15.11 9.19 -18.19
C ILE A 325 -15.20 9.10 -19.72
N LEU A 326 -15.60 7.94 -20.25
CA LEU A 326 -15.76 7.72 -21.70
C LEU A 326 -16.56 8.83 -22.41
N PRO A 327 -17.72 9.30 -21.91
CA PRO A 327 -18.48 10.37 -22.58
C PRO A 327 -17.81 11.76 -22.54
N GLN A 328 -16.76 11.93 -21.72
CA GLN A 328 -16.00 13.17 -21.64
C GLN A 328 -14.89 13.23 -22.71
N ALA A 329 -14.51 12.09 -23.29
CA ALA A 329 -13.43 12.01 -24.29
C ALA A 329 -13.70 12.90 -25.51
N ASP A 330 -14.95 12.96 -25.98
CA ASP A 330 -15.32 13.80 -27.11
C ASP A 330 -15.22 15.31 -26.80
N LYS A 331 -15.38 15.69 -25.53
CA LYS A 331 -15.32 17.09 -25.09
C LYS A 331 -13.90 17.57 -24.83
N ASP A 332 -12.99 16.65 -24.52
CA ASP A 332 -11.61 16.94 -24.16
C ASP A 332 -10.68 15.89 -24.79
N GLN A 333 -10.66 15.90 -26.12
CA GLN A 333 -9.90 14.95 -26.92
C GLN A 333 -8.40 15.03 -26.64
N SER A 334 -7.87 16.22 -26.35
CA SER A 334 -6.46 16.41 -26.03
C SER A 334 -6.05 15.62 -24.77
N THR A 335 -6.80 15.75 -23.68
CA THR A 335 -6.52 14.99 -22.44
C THR A 335 -6.74 13.48 -22.66
N PHE A 336 -7.71 13.09 -23.48
CA PHE A 336 -7.92 11.67 -23.80
C PHE A 336 -6.75 11.08 -24.59
N ILE A 337 -6.25 11.79 -25.61
CA ILE A 337 -5.08 11.40 -26.41
C ILE A 337 -3.84 11.29 -25.53
N GLU A 338 -3.63 12.25 -24.62
CA GLU A 338 -2.53 12.20 -23.63
C GLU A 338 -2.59 10.93 -22.77
N LEU A 339 -3.77 10.58 -22.25
CA LEU A 339 -3.96 9.36 -21.47
C LEU A 339 -3.74 8.08 -22.30
N LYS A 340 -4.16 8.08 -23.56
CA LYS A 340 -3.89 6.97 -24.50
C LYS A 340 -2.40 6.85 -24.84
N TYR A 341 -1.70 7.97 -24.96
CA TYR A 341 -0.26 7.97 -25.12
C TYR A 341 0.45 7.41 -23.89
N LEU A 342 0.01 7.78 -22.68
CA LEU A 342 0.52 7.20 -21.43
C LEU A 342 0.25 5.69 -21.36
N GLU A 343 -0.97 5.23 -21.69
CA GLU A 343 -1.31 3.79 -21.77
C GLU A 343 -0.32 3.04 -22.70
N ASN A 344 -0.08 3.60 -23.89
CA ASN A 344 0.87 3.05 -24.86
C ASN A 344 2.31 3.01 -24.31
N CYS A 345 2.78 4.07 -23.65
CA CYS A 345 4.10 4.08 -23.02
C CYS A 345 4.20 2.99 -21.94
N LEU A 346 3.21 2.88 -21.06
CA LEU A 346 3.20 1.87 -19.99
C LEU A 346 3.19 0.42 -20.52
N THR A 347 2.80 0.23 -21.78
CA THR A 347 2.79 -1.08 -22.44
C THR A 347 4.16 -1.43 -23.02
N ASN A 348 4.83 -0.45 -23.63
CA ASN A 348 5.98 -0.66 -24.50
C ASN A 348 7.35 -0.44 -23.83
N TYR A 349 7.42 0.23 -22.68
CA TYR A 349 8.66 0.43 -21.93
C TYR A 349 8.94 -0.66 -20.90
N GLU A 350 10.18 -0.72 -20.41
CA GLU A 350 10.63 -1.72 -19.42
C GLU A 350 10.62 -1.20 -17.98
N SER A 351 10.51 0.11 -17.77
CA SER A 351 10.49 0.73 -16.44
C SER A 351 9.61 1.99 -16.39
N LEU A 352 9.14 2.39 -15.20
CA LEU A 352 8.46 3.67 -15.06
C LEU A 352 9.42 4.84 -15.25
N TYR A 353 10.71 4.62 -14.95
CA TYR A 353 11.77 5.58 -15.27
C TYR A 353 11.81 5.93 -16.76
N GLU A 354 11.84 4.93 -17.64
CA GLU A 354 11.84 5.15 -19.10
C GLU A 354 10.57 5.87 -19.56
N VAL A 355 9.40 5.56 -18.97
CA VAL A 355 8.14 6.26 -19.27
C VAL A 355 8.23 7.74 -18.88
N VAL A 356 8.77 8.07 -17.70
CA VAL A 356 8.99 9.46 -17.29
C VAL A 356 9.95 10.16 -18.23
N GLN A 357 11.09 9.54 -18.56
CA GLN A 357 12.05 10.12 -19.50
C GLN A 357 11.41 10.41 -20.86
N ASN A 358 10.66 9.46 -21.42
CA ASN A 358 10.02 9.65 -22.71
C ASN A 358 8.96 10.78 -22.69
N ILE A 359 8.02 10.73 -21.74
CA ILE A 359 6.91 11.69 -21.69
C ILE A 359 7.43 13.12 -21.46
N PHE A 360 8.39 13.30 -20.56
CA PHE A 360 8.81 14.63 -20.16
C PHE A 360 10.02 15.18 -20.95
N ASN A 361 10.83 14.34 -21.61
CA ASN A 361 11.84 14.85 -22.54
C ASN A 361 11.20 15.36 -23.84
N LEU A 362 10.04 14.81 -24.26
CA LEU A 362 9.25 15.38 -25.36
C LEU A 362 8.69 16.77 -25.04
N SER A 363 8.46 17.09 -23.76
CA SER A 363 7.97 18.42 -23.33
C SER A 363 9.05 19.50 -23.20
N GLN A 364 10.33 19.19 -23.48
CA GLN A 364 11.40 20.17 -23.62
C GLN A 364 11.74 20.50 -25.09
N VAL A 365 11.03 19.87 -26.05
CA VAL A 365 11.30 20.00 -27.50
C VAL A 365 10.08 20.57 -28.27
N LEU A 366 8.98 20.89 -27.59
CA LEU A 366 7.83 21.65 -28.11
C LEU A 366 7.64 22.92 -27.27
#